data_AF-A0A517YXE7-F1
#
_entry.id   AF-A0A517YXE7-F1
#
_cell.length_a   1.000
_cell.length_b   1.000
_cell.length_c   1.000
_cell.angle_alpha   90.00
_cell.angle_beta   90.00
_cell.angle_gamma   90.00
#
_symmetry.space_group_name_H-M   'P 1'
#
loop_
_entity.id
_entity.type
_entity.pdbx_description
1 polymer ?
#
loop_
_entity_poly.entity_id
_entity_poly.type
_entity_poly.pdbx_seq_one_letter_code
_entity_poly.pdbx_strand_id
1 'polypeptide(L)'
;MSYQQFPSSGSDLVRVGRGHPCPICGKPDWCSVSNDGQVCICMRVSEGCVLETRNNGFLHKLTPRTDTDTTPSCSFASRRYVKPYVEPISEIDPIQWKNFTQLYHLKAKEIGLYKLSDNLGVSVQSLEQLEAGWNTKQVAWTFPMMHDSASYSGIRLRNDHGKKWAIKGSKQGLFIPKQLRSAEEPVQTLLIAEGPSDTAALLDMGANAIGRPSCRGCEKQLFTYIKELKPAQLVIASDQDEPGQLGAAALAKQLASHGYATLVIQPPAGHKDMRAWLRAGAAASDLANLISVKPMQRVAVALGGAA
;
A
#
# COMPACT_ATOMS: atom_id res chain seq x y z
N MET A 1 -14.01 0.91 -31.87
CA MET A 1 -12.62 0.63 -31.44
C MET A 1 -12.55 -0.86 -31.12
N SER A 2 -11.82 -1.62 -31.93
CA SER A 2 -11.81 -3.09 -31.94
C SER A 2 -11.02 -3.65 -30.76
N TYR A 3 -11.69 -4.40 -29.89
CA TYR A 3 -11.04 -5.22 -28.87
C TYR A 3 -10.53 -6.52 -29.51
N GLN A 4 -9.24 -6.81 -29.32
CA GLN A 4 -8.62 -8.06 -29.72
C GLN A 4 -9.17 -9.22 -28.87
N GLN A 5 -9.50 -10.33 -29.53
CA GLN A 5 -10.04 -11.54 -28.92
C GLN A 5 -8.97 -12.25 -28.07
N PHE A 6 -9.37 -12.72 -26.89
CA PHE A 6 -8.56 -13.64 -26.06
C PHE A 6 -9.23 -15.04 -26.07
N PRO A 7 -8.45 -16.12 -26.13
CA PRO A 7 -8.97 -17.46 -26.43
C PRO A 7 -9.78 -18.05 -25.27
N SER A 8 -11.00 -18.50 -25.55
CA SER A 8 -11.92 -19.07 -24.56
C SER A 8 -11.53 -20.46 -24.06
N SER A 9 -11.08 -20.55 -22.82
CA SER A 9 -11.19 -21.72 -21.96
C SER A 9 -11.09 -21.30 -20.49
N GLY A 10 -12.21 -21.32 -19.75
CA GLY A 10 -12.26 -21.03 -18.32
C GLY A 10 -12.35 -19.53 -17.95
N SER A 11 -13.05 -19.23 -16.85
CA SER A 11 -13.21 -17.90 -16.26
C SER A 11 -11.95 -17.44 -15.50
N ASP A 12 -10.77 -17.62 -16.09
CA ASP A 12 -9.52 -17.17 -15.50
C ASP A 12 -9.32 -15.68 -15.79
N LEU A 13 -8.90 -14.94 -14.76
CA LEU A 13 -8.56 -13.52 -14.87
C LEU A 13 -7.12 -13.35 -15.36
N VAL A 14 -6.96 -12.66 -16.48
CA VAL A 14 -5.65 -12.35 -17.07
C VAL A 14 -5.23 -10.93 -16.69
N ARG A 15 -3.93 -10.74 -16.42
CA ARG A 15 -3.38 -9.42 -16.09
C ARG A 15 -3.27 -8.55 -17.33
N VAL A 16 -3.66 -7.28 -17.18
CA VAL A 16 -3.45 -6.25 -18.22
C VAL A 16 -1.96 -5.98 -18.43
N GLY A 17 -1.61 -5.47 -19.61
CA GLY A 17 -0.23 -5.18 -20.01
C GLY A 17 -0.14 -4.01 -20.98
N ARG A 18 1.07 -3.70 -21.48
CA ARG A 18 1.25 -2.62 -22.47
C ARG A 18 0.58 -2.91 -23.82
N GLY A 19 0.53 -4.19 -24.23
CA GLY A 19 -0.17 -4.61 -25.45
C GLY A 19 -1.69 -4.66 -25.30
N HIS A 20 -2.18 -4.73 -24.06
CA HIS A 20 -3.60 -4.89 -23.74
C HIS A 20 -3.91 -4.18 -22.41
N PRO A 21 -4.04 -2.84 -22.44
CA PRO A 21 -4.30 -2.04 -21.24
C PRO A 21 -5.70 -2.29 -20.69
N CYS A 22 -5.93 -1.85 -19.46
CA CYS A 22 -7.25 -1.93 -18.83
C CYS A 22 -8.32 -1.18 -19.67
N PRO A 23 -9.46 -1.82 -20.01
CA PRO A 23 -10.53 -1.18 -20.78
C PRO A 23 -11.24 -0.05 -20.02
N ILE A 24 -11.13 -0.03 -18.69
CA ILE A 24 -11.78 0.96 -17.83
C ILE A 24 -10.88 2.17 -17.59
N CYS A 25 -9.60 1.97 -17.21
CA CYS A 25 -8.69 3.07 -16.83
C CYS A 25 -7.54 3.32 -17.82
N GLY A 26 -7.41 2.51 -18.87
CA GLY A 26 -6.35 2.65 -19.88
C GLY A 26 -4.93 2.33 -19.40
N LYS A 27 -4.73 1.89 -18.16
CA LYS A 27 -3.39 1.62 -17.60
C LYS A 27 -2.92 0.19 -17.89
N PRO A 28 -1.61 -0.02 -18.10
CA PRO A 28 -1.05 -1.32 -18.48
C PRO A 28 -0.73 -2.23 -17.28
N ASP A 29 -1.17 -1.88 -16.08
CA ASP A 29 -0.86 -2.59 -14.85
C ASP A 29 -2.00 -2.58 -13.84
N TRP A 30 -1.86 -3.41 -12.82
CA TRP A 30 -2.71 -3.53 -11.63
C TRP A 30 -4.10 -4.13 -11.86
N CYS A 31 -4.67 -3.99 -13.05
CA CYS A 31 -6.01 -4.48 -13.39
C CYS A 31 -5.98 -5.91 -13.96
N SER A 32 -7.14 -6.56 -14.00
CA SER A 32 -7.31 -7.86 -14.65
C SER A 32 -8.56 -7.84 -15.54
N VAL A 33 -8.54 -8.61 -16.62
CA VAL A 33 -9.69 -8.82 -17.51
C VAL A 33 -9.92 -10.32 -17.58
N SER A 34 -11.18 -10.75 -17.55
CA SER A 34 -11.53 -12.15 -17.76
C SER A 34 -11.11 -12.59 -19.16
N ASN A 35 -10.73 -13.85 -19.28
CA ASN A 35 -10.25 -14.39 -20.55
C ASN A 35 -11.31 -14.30 -21.69
N ASP A 36 -12.60 -14.28 -21.35
CA ASP A 36 -13.70 -14.05 -22.29
C ASP A 36 -13.97 -12.56 -22.61
N GLY A 37 -13.21 -11.64 -22.00
CA GLY A 37 -13.34 -10.20 -22.21
C GLY A 37 -14.63 -9.58 -21.67
N GLN A 38 -15.45 -10.31 -20.91
CA GLN A 38 -16.74 -9.83 -20.41
C GLN A 38 -16.66 -9.08 -19.08
N VAL A 39 -15.58 -9.25 -18.33
CA VAL A 39 -15.42 -8.66 -17.00
C VAL A 39 -14.05 -8.03 -16.87
N CYS A 40 -13.98 -6.82 -16.31
CA CYS A 40 -12.73 -6.20 -15.90
C CYS A 40 -12.75 -5.86 -14.42
N ILE A 41 -11.74 -6.31 -13.68
CA ILE A 41 -11.46 -5.81 -12.34
C ILE A 41 -10.47 -4.65 -12.48
N CYS A 42 -10.99 -3.43 -12.40
CA CYS A 42 -10.22 -2.20 -12.44
C CYS A 42 -9.80 -1.79 -11.03
N MET A 43 -8.52 -1.53 -10.80
CA MET A 43 -8.03 -1.11 -9.47
C MET A 43 -8.14 0.40 -9.19
N ARG A 44 -8.62 1.18 -10.16
CA ARG A 44 -8.54 2.66 -10.14
C ARG A 44 -9.89 3.36 -10.24
N VAL A 45 -10.82 2.84 -11.04
CA VAL A 45 -12.09 3.49 -11.35
C VAL A 45 -13.24 2.67 -10.76
N SER A 46 -13.97 3.27 -9.82
CA SER A 46 -15.16 2.70 -9.17
C SER A 46 -16.45 2.96 -9.94
N GLU A 47 -16.51 4.08 -10.67
CA GLU A 47 -17.71 4.52 -11.35
C GLU A 47 -18.17 3.49 -12.40
N GLY A 48 -19.42 3.05 -12.31
CA GLY A 48 -19.98 2.01 -13.19
C GLY A 48 -19.67 0.56 -12.79
N CYS A 49 -18.96 0.33 -11.68
CA CYS A 49 -18.71 -1.04 -11.22
C CYS A 49 -19.96 -1.70 -10.64
N VAL A 50 -20.03 -3.01 -10.80
CA VAL A 50 -21.10 -3.88 -10.30
C VAL A 50 -20.81 -4.33 -8.87
N LEU A 51 -19.53 -4.46 -8.52
CA LEU A 51 -19.09 -4.96 -7.22
C LEU A 51 -17.68 -4.49 -6.88
N GLU A 52 -17.40 -4.24 -5.61
CA GLU A 52 -16.05 -4.16 -5.08
C GLU A 52 -15.54 -5.54 -4.63
N THR A 53 -14.40 -5.96 -5.14
CA THR A 53 -13.80 -7.29 -4.90
C THR A 53 -12.98 -7.31 -3.61
N ARG A 54 -12.72 -8.50 -3.07
CA ARG A 54 -11.96 -8.71 -1.80
C ARG A 54 -10.55 -8.10 -1.79
N ASN A 55 -9.97 -7.85 -2.96
CA ASN A 55 -8.67 -7.22 -3.13
C ASN A 55 -8.77 -5.72 -3.42
N ASN A 56 -9.89 -5.07 -3.07
CA ASN A 56 -10.13 -3.64 -3.25
C ASN A 56 -10.12 -3.19 -4.73
N GLY A 57 -10.50 -4.09 -5.64
CA GLY A 57 -10.72 -3.81 -7.06
C GLY A 57 -12.19 -3.57 -7.36
N PHE A 58 -12.48 -2.91 -8.46
CA PHE A 58 -13.85 -2.61 -8.91
C PHE A 58 -14.17 -3.49 -10.11
N LEU A 59 -15.15 -4.37 -9.98
CA LEU A 59 -15.59 -5.31 -11.03
C LEU A 59 -16.59 -4.62 -11.95
N HIS A 60 -16.23 -4.51 -13.23
CA HIS A 60 -17.03 -3.93 -14.31
C HIS A 60 -17.50 -5.04 -15.25
N LYS A 61 -18.75 -4.97 -15.71
CA LYS A 61 -19.25 -5.79 -16.82
C LYS A 61 -18.97 -5.05 -18.13
N LEU A 62 -18.32 -5.72 -19.07
CA LEU A 62 -18.05 -5.27 -20.42
C LEU A 62 -19.11 -5.93 -21.31
N THR A 63 -20.00 -5.15 -21.91
CA THR A 63 -21.15 -5.65 -22.69
C THR A 63 -20.72 -6.43 -23.97
N PRO A 64 -21.52 -7.40 -24.46
CA PRO A 64 -21.12 -8.27 -25.57
C PRO A 64 -21.27 -7.62 -26.95
N ARG A 65 -20.44 -8.08 -27.90
CA ARG A 65 -20.46 -7.75 -29.34
C ARG A 65 -21.70 -8.35 -30.02
N THR A 66 -22.34 -7.61 -30.93
CA THR A 66 -23.34 -8.13 -31.88
C THR A 66 -22.64 -8.70 -33.13
N ASP A 67 -22.96 -9.94 -33.47
CA ASP A 67 -22.37 -10.72 -34.56
C ASP A 67 -22.72 -10.16 -35.95
N THR A 68 -21.84 -9.36 -36.54
CA THR A 68 -21.76 -9.14 -38.00
C THR A 68 -20.37 -8.63 -38.36
N ASP A 69 -19.37 -9.50 -38.40
CA ASP A 69 -18.23 -9.24 -39.28
C ASP A 69 -17.45 -10.52 -39.61
N THR A 70 -17.29 -10.76 -40.90
CA THR A 70 -16.68 -11.95 -41.49
C THR A 70 -15.22 -11.64 -41.82
N THR A 71 -14.25 -12.31 -41.20
CA THR A 71 -12.85 -12.44 -41.69
C THR A 71 -12.06 -13.51 -40.90
N PRO A 72 -10.96 -14.05 -41.47
CA PRO A 72 -10.70 -15.49 -41.51
C PRO A 72 -10.05 -16.08 -40.26
N SER A 73 -10.35 -17.36 -40.03
CA SER A 73 -9.77 -18.19 -38.99
C SER A 73 -8.26 -18.42 -39.22
N CYS A 74 -7.44 -17.88 -38.31
CA CYS A 74 -6.05 -18.34 -38.17
C CYS A 74 -6.02 -19.45 -37.11
N SER A 75 -5.81 -20.68 -37.56
CA SER A 75 -5.61 -21.86 -36.72
C SER A 75 -4.25 -21.79 -36.02
N PHE A 76 -4.23 -21.40 -34.75
CA PHE A 76 -3.07 -21.65 -33.90
C PHE A 76 -3.18 -23.04 -33.28
N ALA A 77 -2.30 -23.94 -33.74
CA ALA A 77 -2.07 -25.22 -33.10
C ALA A 77 -1.76 -25.01 -31.61
N SER A 78 -2.58 -25.59 -30.74
CA SER A 78 -2.46 -25.51 -29.30
C SER A 78 -1.18 -26.20 -28.85
N ARG A 79 -0.08 -25.43 -28.70
CA ARG A 79 0.94 -25.84 -27.73
C ARG A 79 0.27 -25.76 -26.37
N ARG A 80 -0.02 -26.93 -25.76
CA ARG A 80 -0.40 -27.03 -24.35
C ARG A 80 0.55 -26.14 -23.56
N TYR A 81 0.04 -25.04 -23.00
CA TYR A 81 0.79 -24.23 -22.06
C TYR A 81 1.03 -25.09 -20.83
N VAL A 82 2.19 -25.75 -20.80
CA VAL A 82 2.71 -26.36 -19.60
C VAL A 82 3.19 -25.19 -18.76
N LYS A 83 2.44 -24.84 -17.70
CA LYS A 83 2.92 -23.93 -16.65
C LYS A 83 4.31 -24.46 -16.26
N PRO A 84 5.40 -23.71 -16.47
CA PRO A 84 6.71 -24.15 -16.03
C PRO A 84 6.56 -24.49 -14.56
N TYR A 85 6.92 -25.71 -14.17
CA TYR A 85 7.12 -26.03 -12.78
C TYR A 85 8.31 -25.18 -12.33
N VAL A 86 8.00 -23.96 -11.92
CA VAL A 86 8.89 -23.17 -11.10
C VAL A 86 8.74 -23.80 -9.74
N GLU A 87 9.80 -24.46 -9.26
CA GLU A 87 9.91 -24.81 -7.84
C GLU A 87 9.35 -23.62 -7.05
N PRO A 88 8.35 -23.82 -6.16
CA PRO A 88 7.89 -22.74 -5.32
C PRO A 88 9.15 -22.17 -4.67
N ILE A 89 9.42 -20.88 -4.91
CA ILE A 89 10.44 -20.17 -4.14
C ILE A 89 10.02 -20.46 -2.71
N SER A 90 10.82 -21.25 -1.99
CA SER A 90 10.53 -21.58 -0.61
C SER A 90 10.17 -20.27 0.07
N GLU A 91 9.00 -20.22 0.72
CA GLU A 91 8.57 -18.97 1.35
C GLU A 91 9.72 -18.48 2.23
N ILE A 92 10.24 -17.29 1.92
CA ILE A 92 11.36 -16.72 2.66
C ILE A 92 10.87 -16.53 4.09
N ASP A 93 11.51 -17.24 5.02
CA ASP A 93 11.20 -17.24 6.45
C ASP A 93 11.32 -15.81 7.02
N PRO A 94 10.39 -15.35 7.88
CA PRO A 94 10.56 -14.14 8.69
C PRO A 94 11.98 -13.92 9.27
N ILE A 95 12.67 -14.97 9.73
CA ILE A 95 14.06 -14.88 10.23
C ILE A 95 15.02 -14.43 9.12
N GLN A 96 14.83 -14.94 7.90
CA GLN A 96 15.65 -14.55 6.76
C GLN A 96 15.38 -13.11 6.35
N TRP A 97 14.13 -12.64 6.40
CA TRP A 97 13.81 -11.21 6.19
C TRP A 97 14.45 -10.30 7.23
N LYS A 98 14.47 -10.72 8.50
CA LYS A 98 15.17 -10.02 9.57
C LYS A 98 16.67 -9.90 9.28
N ASN A 99 17.31 -11.00 8.87
CA ASN A 99 18.73 -11.01 8.53
C ASN A 99 19.04 -10.10 7.34
N PHE A 100 18.21 -10.10 6.29
CA PHE A 100 18.36 -9.15 5.17
C PHE A 100 18.20 -7.71 5.61
N THR A 101 17.21 -7.42 6.47
CA THR A 101 16.99 -6.08 7.02
C THR A 101 18.21 -5.59 7.77
N GLN A 102 18.75 -6.40 8.68
CA GLN A 102 19.95 -6.06 9.45
C GLN A 102 21.16 -5.83 8.55
N LEU A 103 21.39 -6.72 7.57
CA LEU A 103 22.47 -6.58 6.60
C LEU A 103 22.36 -5.27 5.82
N TYR A 104 21.18 -4.97 5.26
CA TYR A 104 20.99 -3.76 4.48
C TYR A 104 21.05 -2.50 5.34
N HIS A 105 20.58 -2.54 6.58
CA HIS A 105 20.67 -1.42 7.50
C HIS A 105 22.13 -1.09 7.84
N LEU A 106 22.96 -2.10 8.12
CA LEU A 106 24.42 -1.92 8.28
C LEU A 106 25.05 -1.33 7.02
N LYS A 107 24.68 -1.82 5.84
CA LYS A 107 25.18 -1.28 4.57
C LYS A 107 24.77 0.18 4.33
N ALA A 108 23.56 0.59 4.73
CA ALA A 108 23.17 1.99 4.65
C ALA A 108 24.04 2.88 5.55
N LYS A 109 24.40 2.42 6.74
CA LYS A 109 25.31 3.16 7.63
C LYS A 109 26.70 3.32 7.00
N GLU A 110 27.23 2.28 6.37
CA GLU A 110 28.50 2.33 5.64
C GLU A 110 28.48 3.33 4.47
N ILE A 111 27.43 3.29 3.63
CA ILE A 111 27.36 4.16 2.44
C ILE A 111 26.91 5.61 2.74
N GLY A 112 26.38 5.84 3.93
CA GLY A 112 25.87 7.13 4.41
C GLY A 112 24.35 7.25 4.28
N LEU A 113 23.63 6.90 5.35
CA LEU A 113 22.17 7.06 5.45
C LEU A 113 21.73 8.54 5.32
N TYR A 114 22.62 9.49 5.60
CA TYR A 114 22.39 10.93 5.38
C TYR A 114 22.01 11.25 3.92
N LYS A 115 22.49 10.48 2.94
CA LYS A 115 22.11 10.68 1.52
C LYS A 115 20.62 10.48 1.29
N LEU A 116 20.04 9.46 1.94
CA LEU A 116 18.61 9.21 1.88
C LEU A 116 17.83 10.28 2.66
N SER A 117 18.36 10.68 3.81
CA SER A 117 17.84 11.76 4.65
C SER A 117 17.71 13.05 3.84
N ASP A 118 18.77 13.48 3.15
CA ASP A 118 18.78 14.67 2.29
C ASP A 118 17.81 14.56 1.10
N ASN A 119 17.79 13.39 0.43
CA ASN A 119 16.89 13.16 -0.70
C ASN A 119 15.42 13.26 -0.29
N LEU A 120 15.07 12.66 0.84
CA LEU A 120 13.70 12.63 1.34
C LEU A 120 13.31 13.92 2.04
N GLY A 121 14.24 14.63 2.67
CA GLY A 121 13.99 15.76 3.56
C GLY A 121 13.41 15.31 4.90
N VAL A 122 13.97 14.24 5.47
CA VAL A 122 13.62 13.68 6.80
C VAL A 122 14.91 13.41 7.57
N SER A 123 14.87 13.26 8.88
CA SER A 123 16.05 13.01 9.71
C SER A 123 16.66 11.63 9.50
N VAL A 124 17.95 11.49 9.78
CA VAL A 124 18.60 10.17 9.85
C VAL A 124 17.97 9.32 10.95
N GLN A 125 17.55 9.93 12.06
CA GLN A 125 16.94 9.23 13.20
C GLN A 125 15.64 8.53 12.82
N SER A 126 14.74 9.19 12.09
CA SER A 126 13.48 8.56 11.66
C SER A 126 13.72 7.43 10.66
N LEU A 127 14.73 7.56 9.78
CA LEU A 127 15.15 6.49 8.89
C LEU A 127 15.76 5.31 9.64
N GLU A 128 16.54 5.56 10.70
CA GLU A 128 17.06 4.49 11.57
C GLU A 128 15.94 3.78 12.33
N GLN A 129 14.92 4.52 12.78
CA GLN A 129 13.75 3.95 13.42
C GLN A 129 12.98 3.02 12.47
N LEU A 130 12.91 3.38 11.18
CA LEU A 130 12.31 2.54 10.14
C LEU A 130 13.25 1.47 9.58
N GLU A 131 14.47 1.34 10.13
CA GLU A 131 15.50 0.42 9.65
C GLU A 131 15.77 0.54 8.15
N ALA A 132 15.78 1.79 7.66
CA ALA A 132 16.13 2.07 6.28
C ALA A 132 17.54 1.52 5.98
N GLY A 133 17.66 0.80 4.87
CA GLY A 133 18.86 0.06 4.50
C GLY A 133 19.27 0.30 3.05
N TRP A 134 20.37 -0.31 2.64
CA TRP A 134 20.88 -0.24 1.27
C TRP A 134 21.11 -1.64 0.70
N ASN A 135 20.49 -1.91 -0.45
CA ASN A 135 20.73 -3.11 -1.23
C ASN A 135 21.70 -2.80 -2.37
N THR A 136 22.97 -3.19 -2.20
CA THR A 136 24.04 -2.95 -3.19
C THR A 136 23.77 -3.63 -4.53
N LYS A 137 23.16 -4.81 -4.53
CA LYS A 137 22.87 -5.58 -5.76
C LYS A 137 21.84 -4.89 -6.64
N GLN A 138 20.83 -4.26 -6.03
CA GLN A 138 19.76 -3.58 -6.76
C GLN A 138 19.92 -2.06 -6.80
N VAL A 139 20.99 -1.53 -6.18
CA VAL A 139 21.30 -0.10 -6.11
C VAL A 139 20.07 0.70 -5.64
N ALA A 140 19.54 0.31 -4.48
CA ALA A 140 18.29 0.84 -3.97
C ALA A 140 18.24 0.86 -2.45
N TRP A 141 17.58 1.90 -1.92
CA TRP A 141 17.22 2.01 -0.51
C TRP A 141 16.14 1.00 -0.16
N THR A 142 16.23 0.41 1.03
CA THR A 142 15.32 -0.62 1.52
C THR A 142 14.53 -0.14 2.71
N PHE A 143 13.27 -0.55 2.79
CA PHE A 143 12.42 -0.37 3.96
C PHE A 143 11.78 -1.72 4.31
N PRO A 144 12.05 -2.30 5.48
CA PRO A 144 11.42 -3.55 5.88
C PRO A 144 9.92 -3.38 6.07
N MET A 145 9.16 -4.38 5.65
CA MET A 145 7.73 -4.51 5.87
C MET A 145 7.48 -5.64 6.86
N MET A 146 6.46 -5.49 7.70
CA MET A 146 6.16 -6.42 8.79
C MET A 146 4.70 -6.87 8.80
N HIS A 147 4.44 -8.07 9.29
CA HIS A 147 3.09 -8.58 9.54
C HIS A 147 2.50 -8.03 10.85
N ASP A 148 3.34 -7.86 11.86
CA ASP A 148 3.06 -7.41 13.23
C ASP A 148 4.35 -6.85 13.85
N SER A 149 4.40 -6.61 15.16
CA SER A 149 5.59 -6.06 15.85
C SER A 149 6.84 -6.95 15.77
N ALA A 150 6.69 -8.26 15.54
CA ALA A 150 7.75 -9.26 15.70
C ALA A 150 8.19 -9.90 14.38
N SER A 151 7.32 -9.93 13.37
CA SER A 151 7.49 -10.72 12.16
C SER A 151 7.67 -9.88 10.89
N TYR A 152 8.84 -10.01 10.26
CA TYR A 152 9.12 -9.38 8.97
C TYR A 152 8.46 -10.16 7.82
N SER A 153 7.86 -9.43 6.88
CA SER A 153 7.10 -10.00 5.76
C SER A 153 7.75 -9.77 4.40
N GLY A 154 8.68 -8.81 4.30
CA GLY A 154 9.34 -8.48 3.06
C GLY A 154 10.12 -7.17 3.13
N ILE A 155 10.67 -6.76 1.99
CA ILE A 155 11.49 -5.55 1.89
C ILE A 155 11.05 -4.73 0.69
N ARG A 156 10.59 -3.51 0.96
CA ARG A 156 10.30 -2.48 -0.04
C ARG A 156 11.60 -1.85 -0.48
N LEU A 157 11.70 -1.55 -1.76
CA LEU A 157 12.84 -0.88 -2.39
C LEU A 157 12.42 0.43 -3.00
N ARG A 158 13.35 1.38 -3.00
CA ARG A 158 13.22 2.70 -3.60
C ARG A 158 14.56 3.12 -4.20
N ASN A 159 14.56 3.63 -5.43
CA ASN A 159 15.72 4.33 -5.97
C ASN A 159 15.66 5.85 -5.67
N ASP A 160 16.73 6.57 -5.97
CA ASP A 160 16.83 8.00 -5.71
C ASP A 160 15.82 8.86 -6.50
N HIS A 161 15.33 8.33 -7.64
CA HIS A 161 14.25 8.94 -8.44
C HIS A 161 12.84 8.65 -7.89
N GLY A 162 12.72 7.92 -6.78
CA GLY A 162 11.46 7.62 -6.12
C GLY A 162 10.65 6.49 -6.72
N LYS A 163 11.18 5.73 -7.69
CA LYS A 163 10.57 4.49 -8.16
C LYS A 163 10.58 3.46 -7.03
N LYS A 164 9.42 2.82 -6.78
CA LYS A 164 9.22 1.86 -5.69
C LYS A 164 8.96 0.45 -6.24
N TRP A 165 9.59 -0.59 -5.67
CA TRP A 165 9.31 -2.02 -5.94
C TRP A 165 9.65 -2.85 -4.70
N ALA A 166 9.64 -4.19 -4.75
CA ALA A 166 9.97 -5.03 -3.59
C ALA A 166 10.91 -6.19 -3.97
N ILE A 167 11.65 -6.71 -2.99
CA ILE A 167 12.47 -7.92 -3.19
C ILE A 167 11.54 -9.09 -3.54
N LYS A 168 11.94 -9.91 -4.52
CA LYS A 168 11.18 -11.11 -4.92
C LYS A 168 10.89 -11.99 -3.71
N GLY A 169 9.64 -12.40 -3.53
CA GLY A 169 9.18 -13.17 -2.37
C GLY A 169 8.63 -12.32 -1.22
N SER A 170 8.81 -11.00 -1.25
CA SER A 170 8.22 -10.10 -0.24
C SER A 170 6.70 -10.18 -0.24
N LYS A 171 6.10 -10.28 0.94
CA LYS A 171 4.67 -10.06 1.19
C LYS A 171 4.47 -8.60 1.62
N GLN A 172 3.29 -8.04 1.32
CA GLN A 172 2.97 -6.68 1.78
C GLN A 172 2.80 -6.66 3.30
N GLY A 173 3.35 -5.63 3.94
CA GLY A 173 3.29 -5.42 5.38
C GLY A 173 3.41 -3.95 5.76
N LEU A 174 3.31 -3.68 7.05
CA LEU A 174 3.43 -2.34 7.64
C LEU A 174 4.90 -1.93 7.77
N PHE A 175 5.15 -0.63 7.69
CA PHE A 175 6.40 -0.02 8.10
C PHE A 175 6.26 0.39 9.57
N ILE A 176 6.80 -0.43 10.47
CA ILE A 176 6.68 -0.23 11.92
C ILE A 176 8.01 0.27 12.46
N PRO A 177 8.11 1.47 13.04
CA PRO A 177 9.34 1.96 13.66
C PRO A 177 9.77 1.08 14.85
N LYS A 178 11.09 0.87 15.05
CA LYS A 178 11.63 0.07 16.17
C LYS A 178 11.07 0.49 17.51
N GLN A 179 10.99 1.80 17.79
CA GLN A 179 10.46 2.32 19.05
C GLN A 179 9.04 1.83 19.37
N LEU A 180 8.19 1.60 18.36
CA LEU A 180 6.82 1.13 18.55
C LEU A 180 6.69 -0.38 18.64
N ARG A 181 7.73 -1.14 18.29
CA ARG A 181 7.78 -2.60 18.45
C ARG A 181 8.13 -3.02 19.88
N SER A 182 8.71 -2.09 20.64
CA SER A 182 9.18 -2.30 22.01
C SER A 182 8.58 -1.25 22.96
N ALA A 183 7.43 -0.68 22.61
CA ALA A 183 6.74 0.27 23.46
C ALA A 183 6.21 -0.43 24.71
N GLU A 184 6.77 -0.07 25.87
CA GLU A 184 6.32 -0.57 27.18
C GLU A 184 5.13 0.25 27.70
N GLU A 185 5.11 1.55 27.37
CA GLU A 185 4.05 2.47 27.74
C GLU A 185 2.91 2.50 26.71
N PRO A 186 1.65 2.70 27.15
CA PRO A 186 0.52 2.83 26.26
C PRO A 186 0.72 3.97 25.25
N VAL A 187 0.60 3.67 23.97
CA VAL A 187 0.65 4.67 22.90
C VAL A 187 -0.65 5.47 22.91
N GLN A 188 -0.58 6.75 23.29
CA GLN A 188 -1.79 7.58 23.34
C GLN A 188 -2.40 7.81 21.96
N THR A 189 -1.59 8.27 21.01
CA THR A 189 -2.05 8.53 19.64
C THR A 189 -1.15 7.80 18.65
N LEU A 190 -1.74 7.01 17.76
CA LEU A 190 -1.06 6.35 16.65
C LEU A 190 -1.48 6.97 15.32
N LEU A 191 -0.52 7.48 14.56
CA LEU A 191 -0.71 7.96 13.19
C LEU A 191 -0.45 6.85 12.17
N ILE A 192 -1.27 6.82 11.11
CA ILE A 192 -1.19 5.84 10.03
C ILE A 192 -0.99 6.61 8.72
N ALA A 193 0.21 6.52 8.15
CA ALA A 193 0.58 7.20 6.90
C ALA A 193 0.63 6.26 5.70
N GLU A 194 0.69 6.84 4.49
CA GLU A 194 0.92 6.10 3.25
C GLU A 194 2.41 6.03 2.87
N GLY A 195 3.04 4.92 3.24
CA GLY A 195 4.42 4.61 2.88
C GLY A 195 5.45 5.07 3.91
N PRO A 196 6.70 4.63 3.75
CA PRO A 196 7.72 4.81 4.77
C PRO A 196 8.25 6.25 4.83
N SER A 197 8.16 7.01 3.74
CA SER A 197 8.63 8.40 3.67
C SER A 197 7.78 9.35 4.50
N ASP A 198 6.47 9.15 4.48
CA ASP A 198 5.51 9.96 5.23
C ASP A 198 5.46 9.51 6.68
N THR A 199 5.66 8.22 6.95
CA THR A 199 5.95 7.75 8.32
C THR A 199 7.21 8.40 8.89
N ALA A 200 8.30 8.46 8.13
CA ALA A 200 9.53 9.13 8.58
C ALA A 200 9.29 10.61 8.90
N ALA A 201 8.53 11.30 8.05
CA ALA A 201 8.20 12.70 8.28
C ALA A 201 7.36 12.92 9.54
N LEU A 202 6.39 12.05 9.82
CA LEU A 202 5.60 12.13 11.04
C LEU A 202 6.42 11.81 12.30
N LEU A 203 7.39 10.89 12.20
CA LEU A 203 8.34 10.63 13.28
C LEU A 203 9.19 11.88 13.59
N ASP A 204 9.64 12.60 12.57
CA ASP A 204 10.38 13.87 12.75
C ASP A 204 9.52 14.96 13.38
N MET A 205 8.20 14.95 13.15
CA MET A 205 7.24 15.80 13.86
C MET A 205 6.88 15.27 15.27
N GLY A 206 7.60 14.28 15.79
CA GLY A 206 7.43 13.75 17.15
C GLY A 206 6.23 12.83 17.34
N ALA A 207 5.58 12.37 16.27
CA ALA A 207 4.43 11.49 16.37
C ALA A 207 4.82 10.01 16.45
N ASN A 208 4.01 9.22 17.15
CA ASN A 208 4.03 7.77 16.99
C ASN A 208 3.32 7.41 15.69
N ALA A 209 4.06 6.97 14.67
CA ALA A 209 3.51 6.73 13.34
C ALA A 209 3.91 5.37 12.77
N ILE A 210 3.01 4.76 12.00
CA ILE A 210 3.30 3.60 11.15
C ILE A 210 2.92 3.88 9.70
N GLY A 211 3.50 3.11 8.78
CA GLY A 211 3.25 3.24 7.35
C GLY A 211 2.51 2.06 6.76
N ARG A 212 1.53 2.34 5.90
CA ARG A 212 0.91 1.35 5.01
C ARG A 212 1.65 1.33 3.67
N PRO A 213 1.73 0.18 2.97
CA PRO A 213 2.40 0.12 1.66
C PRO A 213 1.66 0.82 0.52
N SER A 214 0.39 1.15 0.73
CA SER A 214 -0.50 1.88 -0.18
C SER A 214 -1.81 2.25 0.53
N CYS A 215 -2.58 3.19 -0.03
CA CYS A 215 -3.92 3.60 0.46
C CYS A 215 -4.92 2.45 0.67
N ARG A 216 -4.82 1.34 -0.08
CA ARG A 216 -5.76 0.19 -0.05
C ARG A 216 -5.12 -1.15 0.37
N GLY A 217 -4.03 -1.11 1.14
CA GLY A 217 -3.24 -2.31 1.48
C GLY A 217 -3.12 -2.59 2.98
N CYS A 218 -2.85 -3.86 3.31
CA CYS A 218 -2.44 -4.33 4.65
C CYS A 218 -3.42 -4.10 5.82
N GLU A 219 -4.73 -4.07 5.55
CA GLU A 219 -5.75 -3.90 6.58
C GLU A 219 -5.65 -4.99 7.66
N LYS A 220 -5.50 -6.25 7.28
CA LYS A 220 -5.35 -7.36 8.24
C LYS A 220 -4.18 -7.15 9.20
N GLN A 221 -3.00 -6.82 8.67
CA GLN A 221 -1.79 -6.53 9.45
C GLN A 221 -2.01 -5.32 10.36
N LEU A 222 -2.66 -4.27 9.84
CA LEU A 222 -3.01 -3.08 10.61
C LEU A 222 -3.91 -3.39 11.80
N PHE A 223 -4.97 -4.18 11.60
CA PHE A 223 -5.86 -4.59 12.69
C PHE A 223 -5.15 -5.47 13.72
N THR A 224 -4.30 -6.40 13.29
CA THR A 224 -3.47 -7.20 14.20
C THR A 224 -2.61 -6.28 15.08
N TYR A 225 -1.91 -5.35 14.45
CA TYR A 225 -0.99 -4.46 15.16
C TYR A 225 -1.70 -3.46 16.08
N ILE A 226 -2.85 -2.90 15.67
CA ILE A 226 -3.64 -2.00 16.53
C ILE A 226 -4.17 -2.76 17.77
N LYS A 227 -4.58 -4.02 17.63
CA LYS A 227 -5.03 -4.85 18.77
C LYS A 227 -3.91 -5.15 19.76
N GLU A 228 -2.69 -5.28 19.26
CA GLU A 228 -1.49 -5.47 20.07
C GLU A 228 -1.12 -4.18 20.81
N LEU A 229 -0.98 -3.07 20.07
CA LEU A 229 -0.51 -1.79 20.58
C LEU A 229 -1.55 -1.07 21.45
N LYS A 230 -2.84 -1.29 21.19
CA LYS A 230 -3.99 -0.69 21.89
C LYS A 230 -3.91 0.83 22.06
N PRO A 231 -3.75 1.60 20.95
CA PRO A 231 -3.65 3.04 21.07
C PRO A 231 -4.98 3.67 21.51
N ALA A 232 -4.93 4.73 22.31
CA ALA A 232 -6.14 5.43 22.76
C ALA A 232 -6.82 6.20 21.62
N GLN A 233 -6.06 6.69 20.65
CA GLN A 233 -6.54 7.41 19.47
C GLN A 233 -5.84 6.94 18.19
N LEU A 234 -6.61 6.77 17.12
CA LEU A 234 -6.12 6.48 15.78
C LEU A 234 -6.28 7.71 14.87
N VAL A 235 -5.22 8.08 14.19
CA VAL A 235 -5.20 9.19 13.24
C VAL A 235 -4.72 8.69 11.88
N ILE A 236 -5.51 8.87 10.83
CA ILE A 236 -5.16 8.51 9.46
C ILE A 236 -4.61 9.77 8.78
N ALA A 237 -3.34 9.73 8.39
CA ALA A 237 -2.67 10.77 7.63
C ALA A 237 -2.77 10.45 6.13
N SER A 238 -3.59 11.20 5.43
CA SER A 238 -3.91 11.01 4.02
C SER A 238 -3.15 12.01 3.14
N ASP A 239 -2.74 11.56 1.96
CA ASP A 239 -2.21 12.44 0.91
C ASP A 239 -3.30 13.42 0.44
N GLN A 240 -2.87 14.58 -0.07
CA GLN A 240 -3.76 15.62 -0.59
C GLN A 240 -4.16 15.33 -2.05
N ASP A 241 -4.57 14.10 -2.34
CA ASP A 241 -5.08 13.67 -3.64
C ASP A 241 -6.35 12.81 -3.51
N GLU A 242 -7.06 12.62 -4.61
CA GLU A 242 -8.32 11.86 -4.61
C GLU A 242 -8.14 10.39 -4.17
N PRO A 243 -7.15 9.63 -4.67
CA PRO A 243 -6.93 8.25 -4.23
C PRO A 243 -6.62 8.14 -2.73
N GLY A 244 -5.78 9.03 -2.19
CA GLY A 244 -5.43 9.09 -0.78
C GLY A 244 -6.64 9.37 0.09
N GLN A 245 -7.49 10.32 -0.33
CA GLN A 245 -8.74 10.68 0.35
C GLN A 245 -9.73 9.53 0.42
N LEU A 246 -9.98 8.89 -0.73
CA LEU A 246 -10.87 7.73 -0.81
C LEU A 246 -10.34 6.57 0.04
N GLY A 247 -9.03 6.31 0.00
CA GLY A 247 -8.39 5.28 0.80
C GLY A 247 -8.47 5.54 2.30
N ALA A 248 -8.31 6.79 2.72
CA ALA A 248 -8.44 7.19 4.12
C ALA A 248 -9.88 7.05 4.63
N ALA A 249 -10.86 7.48 3.83
CA ALA A 249 -12.29 7.31 4.15
C ALA A 249 -12.68 5.83 4.24
N ALA A 250 -12.19 4.99 3.32
CA ALA A 250 -12.41 3.55 3.36
C ALA A 250 -11.80 2.92 4.62
N LEU A 251 -10.55 3.26 4.95
CA LEU A 251 -9.89 2.77 6.17
C LEU A 251 -10.63 3.23 7.43
N ALA A 252 -11.06 4.50 7.50
CA ALA A 252 -11.83 5.03 8.63
C ALA A 252 -13.12 4.23 8.85
N LYS A 253 -13.86 3.94 7.77
CA LYS A 253 -15.08 3.12 7.81
C LYS A 253 -14.81 1.70 8.33
N GLN A 254 -13.73 1.07 7.87
CA GLN A 254 -13.35 -0.27 8.33
C GLN A 254 -12.91 -0.29 9.79
N LEU A 255 -12.14 0.70 10.24
CA LEU A 255 -11.74 0.82 11.64
C LEU A 255 -12.97 1.03 12.53
N ALA A 256 -13.91 1.86 12.10
CA ALA A 256 -15.14 2.11 12.82
C ALA A 256 -16.04 0.86 12.91
N SER A 257 -16.09 0.01 11.88
CA SER A 257 -16.84 -1.26 11.94
C SER A 257 -16.26 -2.26 12.95
N HIS A 258 -15.04 -2.02 13.43
CA HIS A 258 -14.39 -2.80 14.49
C HIS A 258 -14.35 -2.05 15.84
N GLY A 259 -15.12 -0.96 15.97
CA GLY A 259 -15.27 -0.21 17.22
C GLY A 259 -14.18 0.84 17.47
N TYR A 260 -13.31 1.13 16.50
CA TYR A 260 -12.30 2.17 16.66
C TYR A 260 -12.81 3.53 16.18
N ALA A 261 -12.66 4.56 17.01
CA ALA A 261 -12.84 5.93 16.57
C ALA A 261 -11.58 6.42 15.85
N THR A 262 -11.75 7.14 14.75
CA THR A 262 -10.62 7.62 13.94
C THR A 262 -10.73 9.12 13.67
N LEU A 263 -9.57 9.76 13.51
CA LEU A 263 -9.43 11.10 12.98
C LEU A 263 -8.78 11.01 11.60
N VAL A 264 -9.30 11.70 10.59
CA VAL A 264 -8.63 11.81 9.29
C VAL A 264 -8.03 13.20 9.16
N ILE A 265 -6.72 13.26 8.93
CA ILE A 265 -5.98 14.49 8.68
C ILE A 265 -5.33 14.45 7.29
N GLN A 266 -5.09 15.65 6.76
CA GLN A 266 -4.35 15.89 5.53
C GLN A 266 -3.37 17.03 5.80
N PRO A 267 -2.24 17.08 5.12
CA PRO A 267 -1.39 18.26 5.20
C PRO A 267 -2.18 19.51 4.72
N PRO A 268 -1.83 20.71 5.20
CA PRO A 268 -2.45 21.95 4.74
C PRO A 268 -2.35 22.15 3.23
N ALA A 269 -3.24 22.98 2.68
CA ALA A 269 -3.29 23.24 1.25
C ALA A 269 -1.94 23.73 0.69
N GLY A 270 -1.53 23.13 -0.44
CA GLY A 270 -0.24 23.40 -1.07
C GLY A 270 0.81 22.31 -0.80
N HIS A 271 0.50 21.31 0.03
CA HIS A 271 1.39 20.20 0.33
C HIS A 271 0.72 18.88 -0.06
N LYS A 272 1.36 18.13 -0.97
CA LYS A 272 0.78 16.89 -1.50
C LYS A 272 0.73 15.74 -0.48
N ASP A 273 1.68 15.69 0.44
CA ASP A 273 1.87 14.62 1.42
C ASP A 273 2.50 15.19 2.71
N MET A 274 2.52 14.40 3.80
CA MET A 274 3.04 14.86 5.10
C MET A 274 4.53 15.19 5.03
N ARG A 275 5.28 14.49 4.18
CA ARG A 275 6.69 14.80 3.94
C ARG A 275 6.89 16.14 3.23
N ALA A 276 6.04 16.49 2.27
CA ALA A 276 6.08 17.80 1.62
C ALA A 276 5.77 18.92 2.62
N TRP A 277 4.89 18.67 3.57
CA TRP A 277 4.58 19.62 4.65
C TRP A 277 5.77 19.79 5.62
N LEU A 278 6.40 18.70 6.05
CA LEU A 278 7.65 18.76 6.83
C LEU A 278 8.73 19.59 6.13
N ARG A 279 8.95 19.31 4.84
CA ARG A 279 9.95 20.02 4.03
C ARG A 279 9.68 21.51 3.87
N ALA A 280 8.42 21.93 4.04
CA ALA A 280 8.04 23.34 4.05
C ALA A 280 8.26 24.03 5.40
N GLY A 281 8.79 23.32 6.41
CA GLY A 281 9.14 23.85 7.72
C GLY A 281 8.14 23.52 8.83
N ALA A 282 7.19 22.61 8.60
CA ALA A 282 6.24 22.20 9.62
C ALA A 282 6.94 21.50 10.80
N ALA A 283 6.49 21.81 12.02
CA ALA A 283 7.01 21.26 13.26
C ALA A 283 5.97 20.42 14.00
N ALA A 284 6.39 19.81 15.11
CA ALA A 284 5.52 19.02 15.99
C ALA A 284 4.28 19.81 16.46
N SER A 285 4.42 21.12 16.72
CA SER A 285 3.31 22.00 17.11
C SER A 285 2.26 22.13 16.01
N ASP A 286 2.67 22.19 14.75
CA ASP A 286 1.74 22.32 13.63
C ASP A 286 0.92 21.04 13.44
N LEU A 287 1.56 19.88 13.58
CA LEU A 287 0.88 18.59 13.57
C LEU A 287 -0.09 18.45 14.74
N ALA A 288 0.32 18.83 15.95
CA ALA A 288 -0.52 18.80 17.13
C ALA A 288 -1.76 19.72 16.97
N ASN A 289 -1.57 20.91 16.41
CA ASN A 289 -2.65 21.84 16.09
C ASN A 289 -3.61 21.25 15.04
N LEU A 290 -3.08 20.63 13.98
CA LEU A 290 -3.90 19.98 12.96
C LEU A 290 -4.78 18.86 13.54
N ILE A 291 -4.23 18.09 14.49
CA ILE A 291 -4.96 17.02 15.18
C ILE A 291 -6.03 17.60 16.11
N SER A 292 -5.72 18.66 16.86
CA SER A 292 -6.63 19.21 17.88
C SER A 292 -7.85 19.92 17.31
N VAL A 293 -7.73 20.57 16.14
CA VAL A 293 -8.83 21.32 15.51
C VAL A 293 -9.78 20.45 14.68
N LYS A 294 -9.43 19.19 14.42
CA LYS A 294 -10.24 18.30 13.58
C LYS A 294 -11.21 17.49 14.46
N PRO A 295 -12.51 17.43 14.12
CA PRO A 295 -13.46 16.63 14.88
C PRO A 295 -13.19 15.13 14.67
N MET A 296 -13.21 14.34 15.76
CA MET A 296 -13.16 12.89 15.66
C MET A 296 -14.38 12.36 14.90
N GLN A 297 -14.13 11.52 13.89
CA GLN A 297 -15.20 10.85 13.17
C GLN A 297 -15.60 9.60 13.95
N ARG A 298 -16.80 9.64 14.53
CA ARG A 298 -17.49 8.45 15.05
C ARG A 298 -18.50 8.02 14.00
N VAL A 299 -18.30 6.85 13.39
CA VAL A 299 -19.40 6.23 12.64
C VAL A 299 -20.34 5.63 13.66
N ALA A 300 -21.60 6.07 13.67
CA ALA A 300 -22.64 5.40 14.43
C ALA A 300 -22.72 3.95 13.93
N VAL A 301 -22.28 3.00 14.74
CA VAL A 301 -22.57 1.60 14.50
C VAL A 301 -24.06 1.48 14.72
N ALA A 302 -24.83 1.35 13.64
CA ALA A 302 -26.22 0.94 13.74
C ALA A 302 -26.21 -0.43 14.41
N LEU A 303 -26.57 -0.46 15.70
CA LEU A 303 -26.86 -1.71 16.40
C LEU A 303 -28.07 -2.30 15.70
N GLY A 304 -27.83 -3.17 14.72
CA GLY A 304 -28.85 -4.03 14.15
C GLY A 304 -29.30 -4.99 15.24
N GLY A 305 -30.30 -4.57 16.02
CA GLY A 305 -30.98 -5.42 16.96
C GLY A 305 -31.65 -6.56 16.20
N ALA A 306 -31.16 -7.78 16.42
CA ALA A 306 -31.98 -8.96 16.22
C ALA A 306 -32.95 -9.02 17.40
N ALA A 307 -34.22 -8.69 17.12
CA ALA A 307 -35.36 -9.12 17.93
C ALA A 307 -35.74 -10.55 17.53
#